data_AF-A0A1Y4HG70-F1
#
_entry.id   AF-A0A1Y4HG70-F1
#
_cell.length_a   1.000
_cell.length_b   1.000
_cell.length_c   1.000
_cell.angle_alpha   90.00
_cell.angle_beta   90.00
_cell.angle_gamma   90.00
#
_symmetry.space_group_name_H-M   'P 1'
#
loop_
_entity.id
_entity.type
_entity.pdbx_description
1 polymer ?
#
loop_
_entity_poly.entity_id
_entity_poly.type
_entity_poly.pdbx_seq_one_letter_code
_entity_poly.pdbx_strand_id
1 'polypeptide(L)'
;MIKFFFDAMYYQFFIFNRDKFRLENPHERTVMLFCGLLFLPAIVLIYPLVKDNFDYDLPFIFFILIYCIMYHFMSRHYIKKKRGIEIMREKPLLFGSQRFSCIMSWVIYPLWVILLYFIITHRHWLRIV
;
A
#
# COMPACT_ATOMS: atom_id res chain seq x y z
N MET A 1 -14.48 -0.69 -11.84
CA MET A 1 -13.05 -0.64 -12.21
C MET A 1 -12.15 -0.44 -10.99
N ILE A 2 -12.26 0.68 -10.27
CA ILE A 2 -11.41 0.98 -9.09
C ILE A 2 -11.47 -0.12 -8.02
N LYS A 3 -12.67 -0.59 -7.65
CA LYS A 3 -12.85 -1.70 -6.68
C LYS A 3 -12.01 -2.94 -7.05
N PHE A 4 -12.06 -3.36 -8.32
CA PHE A 4 -11.31 -4.53 -8.82
C PHE A 4 -9.80 -4.34 -8.66
N PHE A 5 -9.28 -3.14 -8.91
CA PHE A 5 -7.85 -2.86 -8.71
C PHE A 5 -7.44 -3.01 -7.24
N PHE A 6 -8.24 -2.47 -6.31
CA PHE A 6 -7.97 -2.60 -4.88
C PHE A 6 -8.02 -4.07 -4.42
N ASP A 7 -9.04 -4.81 -4.87
CA ASP A 7 -9.18 -6.24 -4.55
C ASP A 7 -8.03 -7.07 -5.14
N ALA A 8 -7.61 -6.77 -6.38
CA ALA A 8 -6.48 -7.41 -7.04
C ALA A 8 -5.16 -7.11 -6.34
N MET A 9 -4.91 -5.85 -5.93
CA MET A 9 -3.73 -5.47 -5.16
C MET A 9 -3.68 -6.20 -3.81
N TYR A 10 -4.79 -6.18 -3.06
CA TYR A 10 -4.90 -6.93 -1.80
C TYR A 10 -4.59 -8.42 -2.01
N TYR A 11 -5.13 -9.01 -3.08
CA TYR A 11 -4.86 -10.40 -3.45
C TYR A 11 -3.37 -10.67 -3.75
N GLN A 12 -2.72 -9.80 -4.52
CA GLN A 12 -1.29 -9.93 -4.83
C GLN A 12 -0.43 -9.89 -3.55
N PHE A 13 -0.70 -8.92 -2.66
CA PHE A 13 0.04 -8.80 -1.39
C PHE A 13 -0.19 -10.01 -0.48
N PHE A 14 -1.41 -10.55 -0.46
CA PHE A 14 -1.71 -11.74 0.32
C PHE A 14 -0.93 -12.97 -0.17
N ILE A 15 -0.94 -13.23 -1.49
CA ILE A 15 -0.19 -14.36 -2.08
C ILE A 15 1.29 -14.24 -1.76
N PHE A 16 1.88 -13.07 -1.98
CA PHE A 16 3.29 -12.83 -1.70
C PHE A 16 3.66 -13.16 -0.24
N ASN A 17 2.85 -12.67 0.71
CA ASN A 17 3.11 -12.91 2.13
C ASN A 17 2.91 -14.36 2.54
N ARG A 18 1.87 -15.01 2.01
CA ARG A 18 1.59 -16.42 2.28
C ARG A 18 2.77 -17.30 1.86
N ASP A 19 3.25 -17.06 0.64
CA ASP A 19 4.28 -17.91 0.03
C ASP A 19 5.68 -17.64 0.64
N LYS A 20 5.96 -16.41 1.11
CA LYS A 20 7.28 -16.04 1.66
C LYS A 20 7.40 -16.18 3.18
N PHE A 21 6.34 -15.95 3.96
CA PHE A 21 6.47 -15.75 5.42
C PHE A 21 5.67 -16.71 6.31
N ARG A 22 4.84 -17.63 5.78
CA ARG A 22 4.05 -18.65 6.52
C ARG A 22 3.61 -18.18 7.94
N LEU A 23 2.77 -17.15 7.98
CA LEU A 23 2.43 -16.42 9.22
C LEU A 23 1.12 -16.89 9.87
N GLU A 24 1.03 -16.68 11.19
CA GLU A 24 -0.16 -16.96 12.03
C GLU A 24 -1.41 -16.14 11.64
N ASN A 25 -1.25 -14.91 11.14
CA ASN A 25 -2.38 -14.08 10.66
C ASN A 25 -2.09 -13.35 9.34
N PRO A 26 -2.28 -14.01 8.18
CA PRO A 26 -1.87 -13.47 6.88
C PRO A 26 -2.68 -12.25 6.44
N HIS A 27 -3.93 -12.12 6.88
CA HIS A 27 -4.79 -10.99 6.51
C HIS A 27 -4.36 -9.69 7.19
N GLU A 28 -3.99 -9.75 8.46
CA GLU A 28 -3.54 -8.59 9.22
C GLU A 28 -2.22 -8.05 8.68
N ARG A 29 -1.25 -8.94 8.39
CA ARG A 29 0.01 -8.57 7.73
C ARG A 29 -0.22 -7.94 6.36
N THR A 30 -1.15 -8.50 5.58
CA THR A 30 -1.51 -7.97 4.26
C THR A 30 -2.06 -6.55 4.37
N VAL A 31 -2.93 -6.29 5.35
CA VAL A 31 -3.45 -4.94 5.62
C VAL A 31 -2.32 -4.00 6.05
N MET A 32 -1.42 -4.41 6.94
CA MET A 32 -0.28 -3.58 7.37
C MET A 32 0.62 -3.19 6.19
N LEU A 33 0.94 -4.14 5.31
CA LEU A 33 1.76 -3.90 4.13
C LEU A 33 1.05 -3.02 3.11
N PHE A 34 -0.23 -3.28 2.88
CA PHE A 34 -1.04 -2.43 2.01
C PHE A 34 -1.12 -0.99 2.52
N CYS A 35 -1.27 -0.82 3.84
CA CYS A 35 -1.20 0.50 4.48
C CYS A 35 0.19 1.13 4.34
N GLY A 36 1.27 0.39 4.62
CA GLY A 36 2.64 0.91 4.51
C GLY A 36 2.99 1.38 3.10
N LEU A 37 2.55 0.61 2.10
CA LEU A 37 2.72 0.92 0.68
C LEU A 37 2.04 2.23 0.28
N LEU A 38 0.82 2.48 0.77
CA LEU A 38 0.10 3.72 0.52
C LEU A 38 0.65 4.89 1.34
N PHE A 39 1.16 4.60 2.54
CA PHE A 39 1.62 5.60 3.50
C PHE A 39 2.95 6.26 3.12
N LEU A 40 3.92 5.45 2.70
CA LEU A 40 5.26 5.91 2.31
C LEU A 40 5.27 7.05 1.27
N PRO A 41 4.63 6.92 0.10
CA PRO A 41 4.57 8.01 -0.88
C PRO A 41 3.81 9.23 -0.33
N ALA A 42 2.78 9.02 0.50
CA ALA A 42 2.06 10.14 1.11
C ALA A 42 2.97 10.97 2.02
N ILE A 43 3.81 10.33 2.84
CA ILE A 43 4.80 11.04 3.66
C ILE A 43 5.84 11.75 2.78
N VAL A 44 6.38 11.03 1.80
CA VAL A 44 7.43 11.55 0.90
C VAL A 44 6.94 12.77 0.11
N LEU A 45 5.63 12.89 -0.15
CA LEU A 45 5.03 14.06 -0.79
C LEU A 45 4.64 15.16 0.20
N ILE A 46 3.95 14.82 1.29
CA ILE A 46 3.39 15.79 2.24
C ILE A 46 4.49 16.47 3.07
N TYR A 47 5.48 15.70 3.54
CA TYR A 47 6.51 16.23 4.42
C TYR A 47 7.33 17.35 3.74
N PRO A 48 7.88 17.17 2.53
CA PRO A 48 8.55 18.26 1.82
C PRO A 48 7.62 19.41 1.50
N LEU A 49 6.35 19.15 1.14
CA LEU A 49 5.40 20.20 0.79
C LEU A 49 5.12 21.11 1.99
N VAL A 50 4.95 20.57 3.18
CA VAL A 50 4.73 21.38 4.39
C VAL A 50 6.00 22.14 4.76
N LYS A 51 7.16 21.48 4.70
CA LYS A 51 8.45 22.10 5.03
C LYS A 51 8.79 23.23 4.07
N ASP A 52 8.64 23.01 2.77
CA ASP A 52 9.04 23.96 1.72
C ASP A 52 8.08 25.17 1.64
N ASN A 53 6.78 25.01 1.99
CA ASN A 53 5.79 26.10 1.93
C ASN A 53 5.57 26.87 3.25
N PHE A 54 5.68 26.19 4.40
CA PHE A 54 5.36 26.77 5.72
C PHE A 54 6.56 26.90 6.65
N ASP A 55 7.76 26.47 6.20
CA ASP A 55 8.99 26.40 7.01
C ASP A 55 8.78 25.68 8.35
N TYR A 56 7.93 24.65 8.35
CA TYR A 56 7.53 23.92 9.53
C TYR A 56 7.98 22.45 9.47
N ASP A 57 8.77 22.04 10.45
CA ASP A 57 9.18 20.64 10.62
C ASP A 57 8.06 19.82 11.25
N LEU A 58 7.32 19.08 10.41
CA LEU A 58 6.18 18.28 10.85
C LEU A 58 6.62 17.18 11.84
N PRO A 59 6.10 17.16 13.09
CA PRO A 59 6.44 16.12 14.05
C PRO A 59 6.05 14.72 13.58
N PHE A 60 6.90 13.72 13.86
CA PHE A 60 6.66 12.33 13.47
C PHE A 60 5.35 11.75 14.00
N ILE A 61 4.85 12.28 15.13
CA ILE A 61 3.58 11.88 15.76
C ILE A 61 2.38 12.02 14.80
N PHE A 62 2.37 13.04 13.95
CA PHE A 62 1.29 13.23 12.97
C PHE A 62 1.23 12.09 11.95
N PHE A 63 2.39 11.63 11.50
CA PHE A 63 2.48 10.49 10.59
C PHE A 63 1.98 9.21 11.25
N ILE A 64 2.37 8.96 12.52
CA ILE A 64 1.85 7.82 13.29
C ILE A 64 0.31 7.88 13.36
N LEU A 65 -0.26 9.05 13.67
CA LEU A 65 -1.71 9.21 13.77
C LEU A 65 -2.42 8.89 12.43
N ILE A 66 -1.91 9.42 11.31
CA ILE A 66 -2.45 9.14 9.97
C ILE A 66 -2.39 7.64 9.66
N TYR A 67 -1.25 6.99 9.96
CA TYR A 67 -1.10 5.55 9.75
C TYR A 67 -2.11 4.75 10.59
N CYS A 68 -2.29 5.10 11.87
CA CYS A 68 -3.25 4.44 12.75
C CYS A 68 -4.70 4.58 12.24
N ILE A 69 -5.09 5.77 11.76
CA ILE A 69 -6.42 6.00 11.18
C ILE A 69 -6.60 5.13 9.93
N MET A 70 -5.61 5.12 9.03
CA MET A 70 -5.67 4.34 7.80
C MET A 70 -5.73 2.84 8.09
N TYR A 71 -4.87 2.34 8.98
CA TYR A 71 -4.88 0.95 9.42
C TYR A 71 -6.22 0.56 10.03
N HIS A 72 -6.80 1.40 10.89
CA HIS A 72 -8.11 1.14 11.50
C HIS A 72 -9.19 0.97 10.44
N PHE A 73 -9.23 1.86 9.44
CA PHE A 73 -10.20 1.79 8.35
C PHE A 73 -10.03 0.52 7.51
N MET A 74 -8.79 0.22 7.10
CA MET A 74 -8.48 -0.96 6.28
C MET A 74 -8.71 -2.26 7.03
N SER A 75 -8.34 -2.33 8.31
CA SER A 75 -8.61 -3.48 9.18
C SER A 75 -10.11 -3.72 9.34
N ARG A 76 -10.90 -2.66 9.55
CA ARG A 76 -12.36 -2.77 9.60
C ARG A 76 -12.93 -3.28 8.27
N HIS A 77 -12.41 -2.81 7.15
CA HIS A 77 -12.90 -3.19 5.82
C HIS A 77 -12.54 -4.64 5.44
N TYR A 78 -11.26 -5.00 5.51
CA TYR A 78 -10.77 -6.30 5.03
C TYR A 78 -10.90 -7.42 6.06
N ILE A 79 -10.75 -7.14 7.35
CA ILE A 79 -10.75 -8.15 8.42
C ILE A 79 -12.13 -8.23 9.06
N LYS A 80 -12.63 -7.15 9.68
CA LYS A 80 -13.89 -7.20 10.44
C LYS A 80 -15.10 -7.50 9.57
N LYS A 81 -15.17 -6.94 8.36
CA LYS A 81 -16.24 -7.24 7.39
C LYS A 81 -15.97 -8.51 6.55
N LYS A 82 -14.91 -9.27 6.85
CA LYS A 82 -14.52 -10.50 6.14
C LYS A 82 -14.28 -10.36 4.62
N ARG A 83 -14.17 -9.13 4.09
CA ARG A 83 -13.90 -8.88 2.66
C ARG A 83 -12.60 -9.53 2.19
N GLY A 84 -11.57 -9.58 3.03
CA GLY A 84 -10.31 -10.25 2.69
C GLY A 84 -10.51 -11.74 2.37
N ILE A 85 -11.44 -12.40 3.06
CA ILE A 85 -11.78 -13.82 2.81
C ILE A 85 -12.57 -13.95 1.51
N GLU A 86 -13.50 -13.02 1.24
CA GLU A 86 -14.25 -12.99 -0.03
C GLU A 86 -13.33 -12.81 -1.22
N ILE A 87 -12.38 -11.87 -1.15
CA ILE A 87 -11.38 -11.64 -2.20
C ILE A 87 -10.52 -12.89 -2.45
N MET A 88 -10.19 -13.65 -1.41
CA MET A 88 -9.48 -14.93 -1.57
C MET A 88 -10.30 -16.01 -2.27
N ARG A 89 -11.63 -15.99 -2.11
CA ARG A 89 -12.54 -16.93 -2.78
C ARG A 89 -12.74 -16.52 -4.24
N GLU A 90 -12.97 -15.24 -4.48
CA GLU A 90 -13.20 -14.69 -5.82
C GLU A 90 -11.93 -14.74 -6.67
N LYS A 91 -10.75 -14.63 -6.05
CA LYS A 91 -9.44 -14.62 -6.72
C LYS A 91 -9.44 -13.65 -7.90
N PRO A 92 -9.41 -12.33 -7.67
CA PRO A 92 -9.36 -11.34 -8.75
C PRO A 92 -8.02 -11.44 -9.50
N LEU A 93 -7.94 -12.40 -10.42
CA LEU A 93 -6.75 -12.72 -11.18
C LEU A 93 -6.50 -11.63 -12.20
N LEU A 94 -5.27 -11.11 -12.21
CA LEU A 94 -4.81 -10.23 -13.27
C LEU A 94 -4.77 -11.05 -14.58
N PHE A 95 -5.51 -10.58 -15.58
CA PHE A 95 -5.69 -11.24 -16.88
C PHE A 95 -6.17 -12.70 -16.80
N GLY A 96 -6.88 -13.07 -15.73
CA GLY A 96 -7.40 -14.44 -15.56
C GLY A 96 -6.33 -15.51 -15.29
N SER A 97 -5.05 -15.14 -15.10
CA SER A 97 -3.95 -16.08 -14.93
C SER A 97 -3.36 -16.04 -13.52
N GLN A 98 -3.35 -17.21 -12.86
CA GLN A 98 -2.75 -17.38 -11.54
C GLN A 98 -1.23 -17.17 -11.59
N ARG A 99 -0.56 -17.68 -12.64
CA ARG A 99 0.90 -17.52 -12.82
C ARG A 99 1.26 -16.05 -13.01
N PHE A 100 0.49 -15.34 -13.84
CA PHE A 100 0.70 -13.92 -14.08
C PHE A 100 0.50 -13.10 -12.80
N SER A 101 -0.60 -13.36 -12.07
CA SER A 101 -0.85 -12.72 -10.77
C SER A 101 0.32 -12.97 -9.80
N CYS A 102 0.79 -14.21 -9.69
CA CYS A 102 1.96 -14.52 -8.86
C CYS A 102 3.19 -13.71 -9.27
N ILE A 103 3.54 -13.65 -10.56
CA ILE A 103 4.66 -12.83 -11.05
C ILE A 103 4.46 -11.35 -10.70
N MET A 104 3.26 -10.81 -10.90
CA MET A 104 2.95 -9.42 -10.57
C MET A 104 3.07 -9.12 -9.08
N SER A 105 2.77 -10.10 -8.22
CA SER A 105 2.97 -9.98 -6.76
C SER A 105 4.43 -9.75 -6.37
N TRP A 106 5.39 -10.21 -7.19
CA TRP A 106 6.81 -9.96 -6.98
C TRP A 106 7.26 -8.64 -7.59
N VAL A 107 6.77 -8.32 -8.79
CA VAL A 107 7.18 -7.14 -9.57
C VAL A 107 6.67 -5.82 -8.96
N ILE A 108 5.58 -5.85 -8.19
CA ILE A 108 5.02 -4.64 -7.59
C ILE A 108 5.98 -3.92 -6.64
N TYR A 109 6.80 -4.65 -5.88
CA TYR A 109 7.75 -4.09 -4.92
C TYR A 109 8.92 -3.32 -5.57
N PRO A 110 9.68 -3.88 -6.54
CA PRO A 110 10.73 -3.12 -7.22
C PRO A 110 10.15 -1.95 -8.01
N LEU A 111 8.98 -2.09 -8.63
CA LEU A 111 8.29 -0.95 -9.27
C LEU A 111 7.96 0.16 -8.25
N TRP A 112 7.53 -0.22 -7.05
CA TRP A 112 7.30 0.73 -5.97
C TRP A 112 8.56 1.48 -5.54
N VAL A 113 9.69 0.78 -5.43
CA VAL A 113 10.97 1.41 -5.10
C VAL A 113 11.40 2.38 -6.18
N ILE A 114 11.26 2.01 -7.46
CA ILE A 114 11.56 2.90 -8.59
C ILE A 114 10.67 4.15 -8.55
N LEU A 115 9.37 3.98 -8.27
CA LEU A 115 8.43 5.10 -8.16
C LEU A 115 8.80 6.04 -7.01
N LEU A 116 9.12 5.51 -5.82
CA LEU A 116 9.57 6.34 -4.70
C LEU A 116 10.89 7.06 -5.01
N TYR A 117 11.85 6.37 -5.61
CA TYR A 117 13.11 6.96 -6.05
C TYR A 117 12.88 8.09 -7.06
N PHE A 118 11.98 7.90 -8.02
CA PHE A 118 11.60 8.91 -8.99
C PHE A 118 10.98 10.14 -8.32
N ILE A 119 10.02 9.95 -7.40
CA ILE A 119 9.39 11.05 -6.65
C ILE A 119 10.43 11.85 -5.87
N ILE A 120 11.35 11.17 -5.18
CA ILE A 120 12.42 11.82 -4.40
C ILE A 120 13.36 12.60 -5.33
N THR A 121 13.80 11.99 -6.43
CA THR A 121 14.77 12.59 -7.36
C THR A 121 14.17 13.78 -8.10
N HIS A 122 12.91 13.67 -8.52
CA HIS A 122 12.20 14.69 -9.29
C HIS A 122 11.33 15.57 -8.40
N ARG A 123 11.54 15.58 -7.07
CA ARG A 123 10.78 16.41 -6.11
C ARG A 123 10.75 17.88 -6.50
N HIS A 124 11.80 18.38 -7.15
CA HIS A 124 11.89 19.76 -7.61
C HIS A 124 10.85 20.11 -8.69
N TRP A 125 10.37 19.13 -9.45
CA TRP A 125 9.30 19.30 -10.44
C TRP A 125 7.92 19.42 -9.78
N LEU A 126 7.80 18.90 -8.55
CA LEU A 126 6.60 19.02 -7.71
C LEU A 126 6.56 20.33 -6.92
N ARG A 127 7.44 21.30 -7.22
CA ARG A 127 7.29 22.69 -6.76
C ARG A 127 6.00 23.25 -7.34
N ILE A 128 4.90 22.98 -6.66
CA ILE A 128 3.70 23.78 -6.73
C ILE A 128 4.07 25.08 -6.03
N VAL A 129 4.12 26.14 -6.84
CA VAL A 129 4.41 27.54 -6.49
C VAL A 129 3.63 28.00 -5.27
#